data_AF-A0A7Y3A9P8-F1
#
_entry.id   AF-A0A7Y3A9P8-F1
#
_cell.length_a   1.000
_cell.length_b   1.000
_cell.length_c   1.000
_cell.angle_alpha   90.00
_cell.angle_beta   90.00
_cell.angle_gamma   90.00
#
_symmetry.space_group_name_H-M   'P 1'
#
loop_
_entity.id
_entity.type
_entity.pdbx_description
1 polymer ?
#
loop_
_entity_poly.entity_id
_entity_poly.type
_entity_poly.pdbx_seq_one_letter_code
_entity_poly.pdbx_strand_id
1 'polypeptide(L)'
;AQGIADSLESASFVSEPRPDIMAWKYRKLMMNLGNSVQAICGRDASRGELRRMASQEGEACLEAAGIPVVARETDRERRGEILVMGEIEGVATTGGSSWQSLARGVGSIEADYLNGEVVRIGREIGFPTPVNELLQRLANHAALMRWEPGHLTEEQVLSMLP
;
A
#
# COMPACT_ATOMS: atom_id res chain seq x y z
N ALA A 1 -3.57 10.10 -25.46
CA ALA A 1 -2.76 9.24 -24.57
C ALA A 1 -1.42 8.88 -25.21
N GLN A 2 -1.41 8.32 -26.44
CA GLN A 2 -0.17 7.91 -27.12
C GLN A 2 0.89 9.01 -27.21
N GLY A 3 0.57 10.20 -27.75
CA GLY A 3 1.57 11.26 -27.87
C GLY A 3 2.20 11.73 -26.55
N ILE A 4 1.51 11.57 -25.41
CA ILE A 4 2.10 11.85 -24.08
C ILE A 4 3.09 10.75 -23.71
N ALA A 5 2.73 9.50 -23.94
CA ALA A 5 3.61 8.36 -23.70
C ALA A 5 4.88 8.48 -24.57
N ASP A 6 4.75 8.77 -25.85
CA ASP A 6 5.88 8.97 -26.76
C ASP A 6 6.82 10.10 -26.27
N SER A 7 6.24 11.18 -25.75
CA SER A 7 7.01 12.29 -25.17
C SER A 7 7.80 11.86 -23.93
N LEU A 8 7.19 11.05 -23.05
CA LEU A 8 7.85 10.51 -21.86
C LEU A 8 8.96 9.51 -22.22
N GLU A 9 8.72 8.64 -23.21
CA GLU A 9 9.71 7.69 -23.71
C GLU A 9 10.91 8.40 -24.34
N SER A 10 10.68 9.49 -25.09
CA SER A 10 11.77 10.32 -25.62
C SER A 10 12.65 10.95 -24.52
N ALA A 11 12.12 11.07 -23.30
CA ALA A 11 12.80 11.54 -22.10
C ALA A 11 13.29 10.38 -21.20
N SER A 12 13.39 9.15 -21.70
CA SER A 12 13.84 7.94 -20.99
C SER A 12 12.90 7.42 -19.89
N PHE A 13 11.64 7.86 -19.86
CA PHE A 13 10.63 7.30 -18.96
C PHE A 13 9.84 6.20 -19.67
N VAL A 14 9.84 4.98 -19.11
CA VAL A 14 8.94 3.92 -19.61
C VAL A 14 7.48 4.33 -19.36
N SER A 15 6.70 4.47 -20.42
CA SER A 15 5.31 4.93 -20.33
C SER A 15 4.43 4.24 -21.37
N GLU A 16 3.40 3.52 -20.94
CA GLU A 16 2.49 2.81 -21.85
C GLU A 16 1.03 3.26 -21.60
N PRO A 17 0.30 3.74 -22.62
CA PRO A 17 -1.13 3.98 -22.51
C PRO A 17 -1.89 2.67 -22.27
N ARG A 18 -2.68 2.61 -21.21
CA ARG A 18 -3.45 1.42 -20.84
C ARG A 18 -4.94 1.73 -20.68
N PRO A 19 -5.85 1.15 -21.48
CA PRO A 19 -7.29 1.30 -21.27
C PRO A 19 -7.76 0.62 -19.97
N ASP A 20 -7.04 -0.40 -19.50
CA ASP A 20 -7.27 -1.17 -18.28
C ASP A 20 -6.52 -0.62 -17.06
N ILE A 21 -6.04 0.64 -17.10
CA ILE A 21 -5.16 1.23 -16.07
C ILE A 21 -5.70 1.11 -14.64
N MET A 22 -7.03 1.07 -14.46
CA MET A 22 -7.63 0.91 -13.14
C MET A 22 -7.29 -0.44 -12.50
N ALA A 23 -7.24 -1.53 -13.28
CA ALA A 23 -6.87 -2.84 -12.76
C ALA A 23 -5.40 -2.88 -12.26
N TRP A 24 -4.52 -2.12 -12.92
CA TRP A 24 -3.12 -1.92 -12.49
C TRP A 24 -3.02 -1.06 -11.24
N LYS A 25 -3.83 0.00 -11.13
CA LYS A 25 -3.90 0.83 -9.93
C LYS A 25 -4.37 0.03 -8.72
N TYR A 26 -5.37 -0.85 -8.88
CA TYR A 26 -5.80 -1.75 -7.81
C TYR A 26 -4.75 -2.78 -7.45
N ARG A 27 -3.98 -3.32 -8.42
CA ARG A 27 -2.83 -4.18 -8.07
C ARG A 27 -1.81 -3.42 -7.23
N LYS A 28 -1.50 -2.17 -7.58
CA LYS A 28 -0.60 -1.31 -6.79
C LYS A 28 -1.19 -0.99 -5.40
N LEU A 29 -2.49 -0.76 -5.29
CA LEU A 29 -3.19 -0.57 -4.03
C LEU A 29 -2.97 -1.76 -3.09
N MET A 30 -3.18 -3.00 -3.58
CA MET A 30 -2.96 -4.22 -2.79
C MET A 30 -1.53 -4.33 -2.25
N MET A 31 -0.53 -3.93 -3.03
CA MET A 31 0.86 -3.89 -2.56
C MET A 31 1.09 -2.88 -1.44
N ASN A 32 0.36 -1.76 -1.49
CA ASN A 32 0.52 -0.65 -0.56
C ASN A 32 -0.29 -0.82 0.75
N LEU A 33 -1.21 -1.79 0.85
CA LEU A 33 -1.97 -2.03 2.10
C LEU A 33 -1.07 -2.36 3.30
N GLY A 34 0.09 -2.97 3.05
CA GLY A 34 1.11 -3.24 4.06
C GLY A 34 1.90 -2.01 4.53
N ASN A 35 1.75 -0.86 3.88
CA ASN A 35 2.50 0.35 4.24
C ASN A 35 2.11 0.84 5.65
N SER A 36 0.83 0.74 6.01
CA SER A 36 0.33 1.10 7.34
C SER A 36 0.92 0.20 8.43
N VAL A 37 1.04 -1.12 8.16
CA VAL A 37 1.70 -2.08 9.06
C VAL A 37 3.15 -1.68 9.28
N GLN A 38 3.89 -1.40 8.21
CA GLN A 38 5.29 -1.01 8.34
C GLN A 38 5.47 0.31 9.11
N ALA A 39 4.56 1.26 8.90
CA ALA A 39 4.60 2.55 9.57
C ALA A 39 4.36 2.40 11.08
N ILE A 40 3.31 1.68 11.49
CA ILE A 40 2.91 1.59 12.90
C ILE A 40 3.65 0.48 13.67
N CYS A 41 4.02 -0.62 13.00
CA CYS A 41 4.66 -1.80 13.61
C CYS A 41 6.16 -1.96 13.29
N GLY A 42 6.71 -1.09 12.44
CA GLY A 42 8.12 -1.13 12.06
C GLY A 42 8.42 -2.08 10.89
N ARG A 43 9.68 -2.09 10.47
CA ARG A 43 10.11 -2.80 9.26
C ARG A 43 9.96 -4.32 9.34
N ASP A 44 10.19 -4.91 10.50
CA ASP A 44 10.17 -6.36 10.64
C ASP A 44 8.76 -6.95 10.51
N ALA A 45 7.75 -6.18 10.94
CA ALA A 45 6.34 -6.52 10.76
C ALA A 45 5.87 -6.44 9.29
N SER A 46 6.67 -5.87 8.39
CA SER A 46 6.29 -5.77 6.95
C SER A 46 6.20 -7.12 6.24
N ARG A 47 6.60 -8.22 6.89
CA ARG A 47 6.41 -9.60 6.40
C ARG A 47 5.51 -10.44 7.30
N GLY A 48 4.92 -9.81 8.31
CA GLY A 48 4.10 -10.46 9.32
C GLY A 48 2.68 -10.77 8.87
N GLU A 49 1.95 -11.34 9.82
CA GLU A 49 0.59 -11.82 9.67
C GLU A 49 -0.41 -10.70 9.32
N LEU A 50 -0.26 -9.53 9.94
CA LEU A 50 -1.18 -8.42 9.79
C LEU A 50 -1.18 -7.87 8.35
N ARG A 51 0.00 -7.81 7.71
CA ARG A 51 0.10 -7.47 6.28
C ARG A 51 -0.61 -8.51 5.41
N ARG A 52 -0.44 -9.79 5.73
CA ARG A 52 -1.06 -10.89 4.98
C ARG A 52 -2.58 -10.79 5.07
N MET A 53 -3.12 -10.61 6.28
CA MET A 53 -4.55 -10.42 6.53
C MET A 53 -5.10 -9.20 5.76
N ALA A 54 -4.45 -8.05 5.85
CA ALA A 54 -4.89 -6.83 5.16
C ALA A 54 -4.94 -7.02 3.63
N SER A 55 -3.94 -7.71 3.07
CA SER A 55 -3.87 -7.99 1.63
C SER A 55 -4.97 -8.96 1.18
N GLN A 56 -5.23 -10.01 1.96
CA GLN A 56 -6.26 -11.01 1.65
C GLN A 56 -7.66 -10.43 1.76
N GLU A 57 -7.93 -9.67 2.82
CA GLU A 57 -9.20 -8.97 3.00
C GLU A 57 -9.45 -7.97 1.86
N GLY A 58 -8.42 -7.21 1.45
CA GLY A 58 -8.51 -6.30 0.33
C GLY A 58 -8.78 -6.99 -1.01
N GLU A 59 -8.08 -8.10 -1.30
CA GLU A 59 -8.30 -8.88 -2.52
C GLU A 59 -9.72 -9.47 -2.55
N ALA A 60 -10.19 -10.04 -1.43
CA ALA A 60 -11.54 -10.59 -1.32
C ALA A 60 -12.64 -9.51 -1.46
N CYS A 61 -12.42 -8.31 -0.90
CA CYS A 61 -13.34 -7.20 -1.03
C CYS A 61 -13.46 -6.72 -2.48
N LEU A 62 -12.33 -6.58 -3.20
CA LEU A 62 -12.34 -6.19 -4.62
C LEU A 62 -12.99 -7.26 -5.51
N GLU A 63 -12.74 -8.53 -5.22
CA GLU A 63 -13.40 -9.64 -5.90
C GLU A 63 -14.92 -9.62 -5.69
N ALA A 64 -15.38 -9.44 -4.45
CA ALA A 64 -16.81 -9.31 -4.13
C ALA A 64 -17.46 -8.09 -4.80
N ALA A 65 -16.70 -7.01 -4.99
CA ALA A 65 -17.16 -5.82 -5.71
C ALA A 65 -17.14 -5.98 -7.25
N GLY A 66 -16.64 -7.09 -7.78
CA GLY A 66 -16.47 -7.30 -9.22
C GLY A 66 -15.45 -6.37 -9.86
N ILE A 67 -14.47 -5.86 -9.08
CA ILE A 67 -13.45 -4.93 -9.55
C ILE A 67 -12.26 -5.72 -10.09
N PRO A 68 -11.89 -5.57 -11.38
CA PRO A 68 -10.75 -6.27 -11.94
C PRO A 68 -9.43 -5.83 -11.31
N VAL A 69 -8.56 -6.79 -11.02
CA VAL A 69 -7.21 -6.55 -10.51
C VAL A 69 -6.23 -7.36 -11.34
N VAL A 70 -5.18 -6.72 -11.86
CA VAL A 70 -4.11 -7.41 -12.61
C VAL A 70 -3.49 -8.48 -11.72
N ALA A 71 -3.07 -9.64 -12.26
CA ALA A 71 -2.41 -10.69 -11.48
C ALA A 71 -1.06 -10.20 -10.91
N ARG A 72 -0.60 -10.81 -9.80
CA ARG A 72 0.66 -10.43 -9.15
C ARG A 72 1.86 -10.71 -10.06
N GLU A 73 1.79 -11.82 -10.77
CA GLU A 73 2.80 -12.33 -11.69
C GLU A 73 2.97 -11.37 -12.87
N THR A 74 1.85 -10.91 -13.44
CA THR A 74 1.85 -9.93 -14.54
C THR A 74 2.47 -8.58 -14.14
N ASP A 75 2.17 -8.06 -12.93
CA ASP A 75 2.83 -6.84 -12.44
C ASP A 75 4.33 -7.07 -12.17
N ARG A 76 4.71 -8.26 -11.68
CA ARG A 76 6.12 -8.62 -11.46
C ARG A 76 6.89 -8.69 -12.77
N GLU A 77 6.38 -9.38 -13.78
CA GLU A 77 6.97 -9.49 -15.11
C GLU A 77 7.16 -8.11 -15.75
N ARG A 78 6.12 -7.26 -15.68
CA ARG A 78 6.16 -5.90 -16.20
C ARG A 78 7.19 -5.02 -15.49
N ARG A 79 7.38 -5.19 -14.18
CA ARG A 79 8.38 -4.43 -13.42
C ARG A 79 9.81 -4.92 -13.63
N GLY A 80 9.96 -6.24 -13.80
CA GLY A 80 11.19 -6.94 -14.18
C GLY A 80 12.48 -6.17 -13.90
N GLU A 81 13.20 -5.85 -14.97
CA GLU A 81 14.48 -5.13 -14.93
C GLU A 81 14.31 -3.60 -14.86
N ILE A 82 13.08 -3.08 -14.91
CA ILE A 82 12.80 -1.64 -14.90
C ILE A 82 12.89 -1.08 -13.49
N LEU A 83 12.43 -1.83 -12.49
CA LEU A 83 12.36 -1.42 -11.09
C LEU A 83 13.21 -2.36 -10.22
N VAL A 84 14.52 -2.20 -10.33
CA VAL A 84 15.49 -2.96 -9.53
C VAL A 84 15.81 -2.20 -8.26
N MET A 85 15.47 -2.80 -7.11
CA MET A 85 15.93 -2.28 -5.82
C MET A 85 17.43 -2.58 -5.68
N GLY A 86 18.23 -1.53 -5.58
CA GLY A 86 19.66 -1.62 -5.32
C GLY A 86 20.02 -1.08 -3.94
N GLU A 87 21.17 -1.51 -3.42
CA GLU A 87 21.80 -0.85 -2.29
C GLU A 87 22.53 0.40 -2.77
N ILE A 88 22.46 1.46 -1.97
CA ILE A 88 23.21 2.70 -2.21
C ILE A 88 24.25 2.79 -1.10
N GLU A 89 25.52 2.85 -1.48
CA GLU A 89 26.63 2.90 -0.53
C GLU A 89 26.46 4.06 0.47
N GLY A 90 26.61 3.75 1.75
CA GLY A 90 26.45 4.71 2.84
C GLY A 90 25.01 5.13 3.16
N VAL A 91 24.00 4.63 2.43
CA VAL A 91 22.59 4.94 2.66
C VAL A 91 21.86 3.70 3.19
N ALA A 92 21.47 3.74 4.46
CA ALA A 92 20.63 2.71 5.04
C ALA A 92 19.28 2.66 4.30
N THR A 93 18.82 1.47 3.94
CA THR A 93 17.49 1.26 3.34
C THR A 93 16.41 1.70 4.33
N THR A 94 15.81 2.85 4.08
CA THR A 94 14.73 3.38 4.91
C THR A 94 13.43 2.63 4.62
N GLY A 95 12.47 2.65 5.55
CA GLY A 95 11.14 2.07 5.30
C GLY A 95 10.47 2.70 4.08
N GLY A 96 9.32 2.15 3.67
CA GLY A 96 8.49 2.67 2.59
C GLY A 96 7.92 4.06 2.90
N SER A 97 7.20 4.64 1.93
CA SER A 97 6.73 6.03 2.00
C SER A 97 5.97 6.37 3.29
N SER A 98 5.06 5.50 3.73
CA SER A 98 4.32 5.70 4.99
C SER A 98 5.21 5.75 6.22
N TRP A 99 6.23 4.89 6.30
CA TRP A 99 7.22 4.92 7.38
C TRP A 99 7.99 6.25 7.35
N GLN A 100 8.38 6.71 6.15
CA GLN A 100 9.09 7.99 5.98
C GLN A 100 8.23 9.19 6.37
N SER A 101 6.92 9.16 6.11
CA SER A 101 6.00 10.21 6.54
C SER A 101 5.96 10.36 8.06
N LEU A 102 5.92 9.24 8.79
CA LEU A 102 6.00 9.25 10.26
C LEU A 102 7.37 9.72 10.74
N ALA A 103 8.46 9.18 10.18
CA ALA A 103 9.83 9.53 10.56
C ALA A 103 10.13 11.03 10.37
N ARG A 104 9.47 11.68 9.40
CA ARG A 104 9.59 13.12 9.14
C ARG A 104 8.63 13.97 9.98
N GLY A 105 7.68 13.36 10.69
CA GLY A 105 6.69 14.06 11.50
C GLY A 105 5.76 14.97 10.70
N VAL A 106 5.45 14.61 9.43
CA VAL A 106 4.65 15.46 8.51
C VAL A 106 3.24 15.73 9.05
N GLY A 107 2.73 14.86 9.92
CA GLY A 107 1.39 14.97 10.51
C GLY A 107 0.29 14.32 9.69
N SER A 108 0.63 13.72 8.54
CA SER A 108 -0.30 13.02 7.65
C SER A 108 0.35 11.80 7.01
N ILE A 109 -0.50 10.87 6.57
CA ILE A 109 -0.15 9.62 5.89
C ILE A 109 -1.24 9.26 4.89
N GLU A 110 -0.92 8.48 3.86
CA GLU A 110 -1.87 8.16 2.77
C GLU A 110 -2.87 7.05 3.13
N ALA A 111 -3.03 6.71 4.42
CA ALA A 111 -3.81 5.54 4.84
C ALA A 111 -5.29 5.60 4.41
N ASP A 112 -5.88 6.80 4.33
CA ASP A 112 -7.24 7.01 3.83
C ASP A 112 -7.41 6.64 2.35
N TYR A 113 -6.37 6.82 1.54
CA TYR A 113 -6.38 6.48 0.11
C TYR A 113 -5.86 5.07 -0.18
N LEU A 114 -5.35 4.39 0.85
CA LEU A 114 -4.85 3.02 0.78
C LEU A 114 -5.84 2.07 1.44
N ASN A 115 -5.69 1.83 2.75
CA ASN A 115 -6.61 0.99 3.50
C ASN A 115 -8.03 1.56 3.46
N GLY A 116 -8.18 2.89 3.52
CA GLY A 116 -9.49 3.54 3.46
C GLY A 116 -10.24 3.35 2.15
N GLU A 117 -9.55 3.14 1.02
CA GLU A 117 -10.21 2.82 -0.25
C GLU A 117 -10.88 1.44 -0.21
N VAL A 118 -10.21 0.45 0.40
CA VAL A 118 -10.79 -0.89 0.63
C VAL A 118 -11.99 -0.79 1.56
N VAL A 119 -11.89 0.00 2.63
CA VAL A 119 -12.98 0.21 3.60
C VAL A 119 -14.18 0.87 2.93
N ARG A 120 -13.95 1.89 2.10
CA ARG A 120 -15.00 2.59 1.33
C ARG A 120 -15.73 1.62 0.42
N ILE A 121 -15.01 0.87 -0.41
CA ILE A 121 -15.58 -0.12 -1.33
C ILE A 121 -16.36 -1.18 -0.54
N GLY A 122 -15.79 -1.73 0.54
CA GLY A 122 -16.44 -2.72 1.37
C GLY A 122 -17.77 -2.21 1.93
N ARG A 123 -17.82 -0.98 2.44
CA ARG A 123 -19.05 -0.36 2.93
C ARG A 123 -20.10 -0.16 1.83
N GLU A 124 -19.71 0.17 0.61
CA GLU A 124 -20.63 0.33 -0.52
C GLU A 124 -21.35 -0.96 -0.90
N ILE A 125 -20.68 -2.11 -0.75
CA ILE A 125 -21.25 -3.43 -1.08
C ILE A 125 -21.67 -4.26 0.14
N GLY A 126 -21.53 -3.73 1.35
CA GLY A 126 -21.82 -4.46 2.60
C GLY A 126 -20.81 -5.57 2.94
N PHE A 127 -19.59 -5.50 2.44
CA PHE A 127 -18.51 -6.45 2.72
C PHE A 127 -17.65 -5.96 3.91
N PRO A 128 -17.46 -6.77 4.97
CA PRO A 128 -16.70 -6.36 6.15
C PRO A 128 -15.19 -6.28 5.86
N THR A 129 -14.55 -5.20 6.33
CA THR A 129 -13.10 -4.96 6.16
C THR A 129 -12.40 -4.55 7.46
N PRO A 130 -12.57 -5.31 8.56
CA PRO A 130 -12.11 -4.92 9.89
C PRO A 130 -10.59 -4.70 9.99
N VAL A 131 -9.78 -5.46 9.23
CA VAL A 131 -8.32 -5.32 9.28
C VAL A 131 -7.89 -4.01 8.63
N ASN A 132 -8.40 -3.71 7.44
CA ASN A 132 -8.10 -2.46 6.75
C ASN A 132 -8.67 -1.25 7.50
N GLU A 133 -9.84 -1.36 8.12
CA GLU A 133 -10.43 -0.29 8.94
C GLU A 133 -9.58 0.03 10.18
N LEU A 134 -9.11 -1.01 10.89
CA LEU A 134 -8.22 -0.83 12.02
C LEU A 134 -6.90 -0.16 11.60
N LEU A 135 -6.29 -0.65 10.51
CA LEU A 135 -5.05 -0.11 9.98
C LEU A 135 -5.18 1.35 9.53
N GLN A 136 -6.27 1.69 8.84
CA GLN A 136 -6.57 3.07 8.44
C GLN A 136 -6.61 3.98 9.67
N ARG A 137 -7.39 3.61 10.68
CA ARG A 137 -7.57 4.41 11.91
C ARG A 137 -6.26 4.58 12.66
N LEU A 138 -5.51 3.51 12.88
CA LEU A 138 -4.25 3.55 13.62
C LEU A 138 -3.17 4.34 12.89
N ALA A 139 -3.01 4.16 11.58
CA ALA A 139 -2.00 4.88 10.82
C ALA A 139 -2.26 6.40 10.81
N ASN A 140 -3.51 6.81 10.60
CA ASN A 140 -3.88 8.23 10.67
C ASN A 140 -3.69 8.81 12.07
N HIS A 141 -4.05 8.05 13.11
CA HIS A 141 -3.82 8.47 14.49
C HIS A 141 -2.33 8.61 14.80
N ALA A 142 -1.51 7.66 14.38
CA ALA A 142 -0.05 7.71 14.53
C ALA A 142 0.55 8.94 13.83
N ALA A 143 0.08 9.27 12.63
CA ALA A 143 0.50 10.46 11.91
C ALA A 143 0.12 11.75 12.63
N LEU A 144 -1.14 11.86 13.08
CA LEU A 144 -1.64 13.02 13.82
C LEU A 144 -0.87 13.24 15.13
N MET A 145 -0.63 12.16 15.87
CA MET A 145 0.08 12.17 17.15
C MET A 145 1.61 12.18 16.99
N ARG A 146 2.11 12.16 15.75
CA ARG A 146 3.54 12.14 15.41
C ARG A 146 4.31 11.05 16.13
N TRP A 147 3.76 9.84 16.14
CA TRP A 147 4.45 8.69 16.68
C TRP A 147 5.73 8.41 15.89
N GLU A 148 6.76 7.98 16.61
CA GLU A 148 7.92 7.37 15.97
C GLU A 148 7.47 6.11 15.19
N PRO A 149 8.07 5.83 14.03
CA PRO A 149 7.73 4.62 13.29
C PRO A 149 7.97 3.35 14.14
N GLY A 150 7.06 2.38 14.04
CA GLY A 150 7.14 1.15 14.83
C GLY A 150 6.77 1.32 16.30
N HIS A 151 5.94 2.31 16.62
CA HIS A 151 5.45 2.56 17.98
C HIS A 151 4.68 1.40 18.60
N LEU A 152 4.01 0.58 17.78
CA LEU A 152 3.26 -0.58 18.22
C LEU A 152 3.98 -1.87 17.79
N THR A 153 3.67 -2.97 18.46
CA THR A 153 4.03 -4.32 17.99
C THR A 153 2.89 -4.89 17.15
N GLU A 154 3.20 -5.84 16.27
CA GLU A 154 2.18 -6.54 15.48
C GLU A 154 1.15 -7.25 16.37
N GLU A 155 1.61 -7.86 17.48
CA GLU A 155 0.76 -8.55 18.45
C GLU A 155 -0.27 -7.60 19.11
N GLN A 156 0.16 -6.40 19.51
CA GLN A 156 -0.74 -5.39 20.05
C GLN A 156 -1.85 -5.03 19.06
N VAL A 157 -1.51 -4.85 17.78
CA VAL A 157 -2.52 -4.51 16.77
C VAL A 157 -3.46 -5.68 16.50
N LEU A 158 -2.94 -6.91 16.43
CA LEU A 158 -3.77 -8.11 16.26
C LEU A 158 -4.79 -8.27 17.40
N SER A 159 -4.40 -7.96 18.64
CA SER A 159 -5.32 -8.02 19.80
C SER A 159 -6.46 -6.98 19.78
N MET A 160 -6.41 -5.99 18.88
CA MET A 160 -7.45 -4.97 18.72
C MET A 160 -8.48 -5.33 17.64
N LEU A 161 -8.27 -6.43 16.91
CA LEU A 161 -9.25 -6.92 15.94
C LEU A 161 -10.46 -7.53 16.66
N PRO A 162 -11.68 -7.37 16.11
CA PRO A 162 -12.90 -7.93 16.67
C PRO A 162 -12.99 -9.45 16.54
#